data_AF-A0A7X8Z867-F1
#
_entry.id   AF-A0A7X8Z867-F1
#
_cell.length_a   1.000
_cell.length_b   1.000
_cell.length_c   1.000
_cell.angle_alpha   90.00
_cell.angle_beta   90.00
_cell.angle_gamma   90.00
#
_symmetry.space_group_name_H-M   'P 1'
#
loop_
_entity.id
_entity.type
_entity.pdbx_description
1 polymer ?
#
loop_
_entity_poly.entity_id
_entity_poly.type
_entity_poly.pdbx_seq_one_letter_code
_entity_poly.pdbx_strand_id
1 'polypeptide(L)'
;MHKLTERLNSNAFYIKRDDLIPISFGGNKARKAVLFFQDIKIKGADCVVTYGSSSSNHCRIISNLSASIGLPCYIISPIETDKPTSNSKMVDIFG
;
A
#
# COMPACT_ATOMS: atom_id res chain seq x y z
N MET A 1 7.03 -19.49 -0.62
CA MET A 1 8.35 -18.83 -0.54
C MET A 1 9.18 -19.28 -1.72
N HIS A 2 9.88 -18.36 -2.37
CA HIS A 2 10.73 -18.69 -3.53
C HIS A 2 12.16 -18.93 -3.05
N LYS A 3 12.72 -20.08 -3.40
CA LYS A 3 14.12 -20.40 -3.11
C LYS A 3 15.01 -19.71 -4.13
N LEU A 4 16.05 -19.04 -3.67
CA LEU A 4 17.09 -18.49 -4.54
C LEU A 4 18.11 -19.57 -4.92
N THR A 5 18.69 -19.44 -6.10
CA THR A 5 19.72 -20.36 -6.59
C THR A 5 21.07 -20.12 -5.92
N GLU A 6 21.29 -18.88 -5.50
CA GLU A 6 22.48 -18.39 -4.82
C GLU A 6 22.66 -19.04 -3.45
N ARG A 7 23.91 -19.36 -3.13
CA ARG A 7 24.32 -19.88 -1.82
C ARG A 7 25.49 -19.07 -1.28
N LEU A 8 25.48 -18.81 0.02
CA LEU A 8 26.58 -18.15 0.72
C LEU A 8 26.79 -18.87 2.06
N ASN A 9 28.02 -19.29 2.35
CA ASN A 9 28.37 -20.03 3.58
C ASN A 9 27.47 -21.25 3.83
N SER A 10 27.16 -22.01 2.78
CA SER A 10 26.24 -23.16 2.82
C SER A 10 24.78 -22.84 3.21
N ASN A 11 24.42 -21.56 3.33
CA ASN A 11 23.03 -21.17 3.59
C ASN A 11 22.20 -21.16 2.32
N ALA A 12 20.92 -21.48 2.47
CA ALA A 12 19.90 -21.32 1.44
C ALA A 12 19.07 -20.07 1.72
N PHE A 13 18.92 -19.21 0.71
CA PHE A 13 18.12 -18.00 0.80
C PHE A 13 16.72 -18.21 0.23
N TYR A 14 15.74 -17.57 0.85
CA TYR A 14 14.35 -17.61 0.42
C TYR A 14 13.77 -16.20 0.42
N ILE A 15 12.90 -15.93 -0.56
CA ILE A 15 12.15 -14.67 -0.64
C ILE A 15 10.67 -14.97 -0.44
N LYS A 16 10.06 -14.23 0.49
CA LYS A 16 8.61 -14.13 0.60
C LYS A 16 8.14 -12.94 -0.25
N ARG A 17 7.44 -13.23 -1.34
CA ARG A 17 7.01 -12.25 -2.34
C ARG A 17 5.70 -11.56 -1.94
N ASP A 18 5.75 -10.77 -0.88
CA ASP A 18 4.61 -9.93 -0.45
C ASP A 18 4.23 -8.86 -1.49
N ASP A 19 5.15 -8.50 -2.37
CA ASP A 19 4.90 -7.66 -3.54
C ASP A 19 3.85 -8.25 -4.50
N LEU A 20 3.59 -9.56 -4.43
CA LEU A 20 2.56 -10.24 -5.22
C LEU A 20 1.20 -10.34 -4.52
N ILE A 21 1.01 -9.68 -3.37
CA ILE A 21 -0.33 -9.55 -2.76
C ILE A 21 -1.23 -8.81 -3.78
N PRO A 22 -2.40 -9.34 -4.15
CA PRO A 22 -3.20 -8.84 -5.29
C PRO A 22 -4.03 -7.59 -4.92
N ILE A 23 -3.40 -6.61 -4.29
CA ILE A 23 -4.03 -5.37 -3.82
C ILE A 23 -3.07 -4.24 -4.13
N SER A 24 -3.48 -3.34 -5.04
CA SER A 24 -2.74 -2.12 -5.37
C SER A 24 -1.22 -2.38 -5.51
N PHE A 25 -0.83 -3.31 -6.38
CA PHE A 25 0.58 -3.74 -6.59
C PHE A 25 1.33 -4.30 -5.36
N GLY A 26 0.57 -4.78 -4.37
CA GLY A 26 1.07 -5.54 -3.24
C GLY A 26 2.01 -4.79 -2.30
N GLY A 27 2.90 -5.54 -1.67
CA GLY A 27 3.87 -5.08 -0.70
C GLY A 27 3.44 -5.32 0.74
N ASN A 28 4.36 -5.14 1.68
CA ASN A 28 4.11 -5.41 3.10
C ASN A 28 2.92 -4.61 3.67
N LYS A 29 2.68 -3.39 3.18
CA LYS A 29 1.57 -2.54 3.61
C LYS A 29 0.20 -3.03 3.13
N ALA A 30 0.15 -3.76 2.01
CA ALA A 30 -1.09 -4.36 1.53
C ALA A 30 -1.62 -5.41 2.51
N ARG A 31 -0.72 -6.15 3.16
CA ARG A 31 -1.09 -7.17 4.16
C ARG A 31 -1.88 -6.58 5.33
N LYS A 32 -1.42 -5.46 5.90
CA LYS A 32 -2.10 -4.81 7.03
C LYS A 32 -3.35 -4.05 6.59
N ALA A 33 -3.34 -3.50 5.37
CA ALA A 33 -4.44 -2.68 4.88
C ALA A 33 -5.75 -3.48 4.79
N VAL A 34 -5.70 -4.76 4.42
CA VAL A 34 -6.90 -5.63 4.42
C VAL A 34 -7.59 -5.64 5.79
N LEU A 35 -6.82 -5.78 6.86
CA LEU A 35 -7.35 -5.82 8.22
C LEU A 35 -7.92 -4.47 8.65
N PHE A 36 -7.26 -3.37 8.28
CA PHE A 36 -7.76 -2.02 8.54
C PHE A 36 -9.10 -1.78 7.85
N PHE A 37 -9.23 -2.18 6.58
CA PHE A 37 -10.46 -2.00 5.83
C PHE A 37 -11.60 -2.93 6.28
N GLN A 38 -11.28 -4.09 6.86
CA GLN A 38 -12.28 -4.89 7.57
C GLN A 38 -12.82 -4.15 8.81
N ASP A 39 -11.93 -3.59 9.63
CA ASP A 39 -12.30 -2.84 10.84
C ASP A 39 -13.09 -1.55 10.50
N ILE A 40 -12.66 -0.81 9.47
CA ILE A 40 -13.36 0.39 8.95
C ILE A 40 -14.81 0.05 8.57
N LYS A 41 -15.03 -1.07 7.88
CA LYS A 41 -16.38 -1.54 7.52
C LYS A 41 -17.20 -1.91 8.74
N ILE A 42 -16.63 -2.64 9.70
CA ILE A 42 -17.32 -3.05 10.94
C ILE A 42 -17.76 -1.83 11.76
N LYS A 43 -16.90 -0.81 11.84
CA LYS A 43 -17.18 0.43 12.57
C LYS A 43 -18.14 1.37 11.84
N GLY A 44 -18.46 1.09 10.58
CA GLY A 44 -19.31 1.96 9.77
C GLY A 44 -18.71 3.35 9.56
N ALA A 45 -17.38 3.45 9.40
CA ALA A 45 -16.74 4.74 9.16
C ALA A 45 -17.13 5.30 7.78
N ASP A 46 -17.19 6.62 7.68
CA ASP A 46 -17.62 7.37 6.50
C ASP A 46 -16.47 7.94 5.67
N CYS A 47 -15.23 7.87 6.18
CA CYS A 47 -14.03 8.32 5.50
C CYS A 47 -12.78 7.59 6.01
N VAL A 48 -11.69 7.70 5.25
CA VAL A 48 -10.37 7.18 5.61
C VAL A 48 -9.35 8.31 5.61
N VAL A 49 -8.60 8.44 6.71
CA VAL A 49 -7.53 9.45 6.83
C VAL A 49 -6.20 8.73 7.06
N THR A 50 -5.16 9.11 6.31
CA THR A 50 -3.81 8.56 6.52
C THR A 50 -2.72 9.59 6.22
N TYR A 51 -1.48 9.27 6.61
CA TYR A 51 -0.32 10.15 6.42
C TYR A 51 0.80 9.44 5.64
N GLY A 52 1.50 10.19 4.78
CA GLY A 52 2.73 9.74 4.14
C GLY A 52 3.24 10.70 3.06
N SER A 53 4.43 10.41 2.54
CA SER A 53 5.03 11.14 1.42
C SER A 53 4.24 10.96 0.11
N SER A 54 4.48 11.84 -0.88
CA SER A 54 3.84 11.76 -2.20
C SER A 54 4.16 10.45 -2.93
N SER A 55 5.34 9.88 -2.68
CA SER A 55 5.82 8.62 -3.27
C SER A 55 5.42 7.36 -2.48
N SER A 56 4.63 7.49 -1.41
CA SER A 56 4.39 6.42 -0.46
C SER A 56 3.55 5.27 -1.04
N ASN A 57 4.10 4.04 -0.99
CA ASN A 57 3.34 2.81 -1.24
C ASN A 57 2.14 2.67 -0.27
N HIS A 58 2.22 3.23 0.95
CA HIS A 58 1.10 3.20 1.90
C HIS A 58 -0.10 3.96 1.35
N CYS A 59 0.14 5.20 0.95
CA CYS A 59 -0.89 6.12 0.48
C CYS A 59 -1.59 5.55 -0.75
N ARG A 60 -0.82 5.02 -1.73
CA ARG A 60 -1.37 4.32 -2.90
C ARG A 60 -2.30 3.16 -2.54
N ILE A 61 -1.92 2.35 -1.55
CA ILE A 61 -2.71 1.18 -1.14
C ILE A 61 -3.99 1.62 -0.45
N ILE A 62 -3.90 2.59 0.45
CA ILE A 62 -5.05 3.09 1.21
C ILE A 62 -6.03 3.81 0.28
N SER A 63 -5.57 4.72 -0.59
CA SER A 63 -6.46 5.43 -1.53
C SER A 63 -7.18 4.47 -2.47
N ASN A 64 -6.47 3.49 -3.03
CA ASN A 64 -7.10 2.46 -3.87
C ASN A 64 -8.17 1.65 -3.13
N LEU A 65 -7.88 1.24 -1.89
CA LEU A 65 -8.84 0.47 -1.10
C LEU A 65 -10.06 1.31 -0.71
N SER A 66 -9.87 2.57 -0.32
CA SER A 66 -10.96 3.53 -0.06
C SER A 66 -11.85 3.70 -1.27
N ALA A 67 -11.25 3.98 -2.43
CA ALA A 67 -11.97 4.12 -3.70
C ALA A 67 -12.76 2.84 -4.03
N SER A 68 -12.17 1.65 -3.83
CA SER A 68 -12.83 0.37 -4.12
C SER A 68 -14.08 0.08 -3.28
N ILE A 69 -14.25 0.76 -2.13
CA ILE A 69 -15.41 0.61 -1.25
C ILE A 69 -16.27 1.88 -1.19
N GLY A 70 -15.97 2.88 -2.03
CA GLY A 70 -16.73 4.12 -2.12
C GLY A 70 -16.55 5.08 -0.95
N LEU A 71 -15.46 4.98 -0.18
CA LEU A 71 -15.17 5.93 0.90
C LEU A 71 -14.21 7.03 0.44
N PRO A 72 -14.43 8.31 0.81
CA PRO A 72 -13.46 9.37 0.61
C PRO A 72 -12.17 9.07 1.37
N CYS A 73 -11.03 9.38 0.73
CA CYS A 73 -9.71 9.20 1.29
C CYS A 73 -9.00 10.55 1.43
N TYR A 74 -8.50 10.85 2.62
CA TYR A 74 -7.73 12.06 2.89
C TYR A 74 -6.30 11.69 3.24
N ILE A 75 -5.35 12.17 2.45
CA ILE A 75 -3.93 11.95 2.66
C ILE A 75 -3.28 13.24 3.16
N ILE A 76 -2.71 13.17 4.35
CA ILE A 76 -1.87 14.21 4.91
C ILE A 76 -0.44 13.93 4.42
N SER A 77 0.13 14.85 3.66
CA SER A 77 1.50 14.75 3.15
C SER A 77 2.28 16.04 3.41
N PRO A 78 3.59 15.97 3.66
CA PRO A 78 4.43 17.15 3.62
C PRO A 78 4.42 17.77 2.21
N ILE A 79 4.71 19.07 2.13
CA ILE A 79 4.93 19.73 0.85
C ILE A 79 6.24 19.19 0.28
N GLU A 80 6.16 18.40 -0.78
CA GLU A 80 7.30 17.84 -1.47
C GLU A 80 7.47 18.53 -2.82
N THR A 81 8.70 18.90 -3.17
CA THR A 81 9.05 19.48 -4.48
C THR A 81 9.52 18.43 -5.49
N ASP A 82 9.27 17.16 -5.19
CA ASP A 82 9.76 16.04 -5.98
C ASP A 82 8.95 15.86 -7.27
N LYS A 83 9.59 15.21 -8.26
CA LYS A 83 8.92 14.85 -9.51
C LYS A 83 7.78 13.86 -9.22
N PRO A 84 6.64 13.96 -9.93
CA PRO A 84 5.55 13.00 -9.79
C PRO A 84 6.02 11.56 -10.00
N THR A 85 5.68 10.68 -9.05
CA THR A 85 5.96 9.25 -9.12
C THR A 85 4.73 8.48 -9.59
N SER A 86 4.88 7.20 -9.95
CA SER A 86 3.71 6.36 -10.25
C SER A 86 2.77 6.25 -9.04
N ASN A 87 3.32 6.21 -7.82
CA ASN A 87 2.51 6.17 -6.60
C ASN A 87 1.73 7.47 -6.40
N SER A 88 2.35 8.63 -6.58
CA SER A 88 1.66 9.92 -6.43
C SER A 88 0.54 10.06 -7.45
N LYS A 89 0.81 9.73 -8.72
CA LYS A 89 -0.20 9.74 -9.79
C LYS A 89 -1.38 8.81 -9.49
N MET A 90 -1.12 7.63 -8.95
CA MET A 90 -2.18 6.71 -8.57
C MET A 90 -3.02 7.22 -7.40
N VAL A 91 -2.37 7.85 -6.42
CA VAL A 91 -3.09 8.53 -5.33
C VAL A 91 -4.06 9.57 -5.90
N ASP A 92 -3.58 10.43 -6.81
CA ASP A 92 -4.42 11.46 -7.44
C ASP A 92 -5.59 10.87 -8.26
N ILE A 93 -5.39 9.70 -8.90
CA ILE A 93 -6.42 9.01 -9.69
C ILE A 93 -7.54 8.43 -8.80
N PHE A 94 -7.19 7.91 -7.63
CA PHE A 94 -8.16 7.21 -6.77
C PHE A 94 -9.01 8.16 -5.91
N GLY A 95 -8.60 9.41 -5.76
CA GLY A 95 -9.29 10.41 -4.95
C GLY A 95 -8.53 10.75 -3.69
#